data_AF-A0A6N4AH71-F1
#
_entry.id   AF-A0A6N4AH71-F1
#
_cell.length_a   1.000
_cell.length_b   1.000
_cell.length_c   1.000
_cell.angle_alpha   90.00
_cell.angle_beta   90.00
_cell.angle_gamma   90.00
#
_symmetry.space_group_name_H-M   'P 1'
#
loop_
_entity.id
_entity.type
_entity.pdbx_description
1 polymer ?
#
loop_
_entity_poly.entity_id
_entity_poly.type
_entity_poly.pdbx_seq_one_letter_code
_entity_poly.pdbx_strand_id
1 'polypeptide(L)'
;MSRNDEAILIFSEILNSDYNEKESYGGIIEQYALYKNRSAKELAEIYFEKKEYKKASDYIYLFDKKYKYLHFCGKEMRADDIYIATSYAKLFLAQNKPEKAISKLLPYLFDDGLASNSKALDILEESLNMKYSNQEIKVLVNTAVKSLKIKNEDEANITFLGKKIMLFDYQLYNPRNPNLNANLELSGREKFEAVLSNHTLFSKYL
;
A
#
# COMPACT_ATOMS: atom_id res chain seq x y z
N MET A 1 26.80 9.13 19.26
CA MET A 1 25.77 9.55 18.28
C MET A 1 25.11 8.28 17.76
N SER A 2 23.78 8.19 17.73
CA SER A 2 23.12 7.01 17.17
C SER A 2 23.20 7.04 15.63
N ARG A 3 23.11 5.88 14.97
CA ARG A 3 23.05 5.82 13.49
C ARG A 3 21.91 6.68 12.92
N ASN A 4 20.79 6.74 13.65
CA ASN A 4 19.65 7.58 13.25
C ASN A 4 19.95 9.07 13.36
N ASP A 5 20.74 9.51 14.35
CA ASP A 5 21.11 10.93 14.47
C ASP A 5 22.08 11.36 13.37
N GLU A 6 23.02 10.48 12.99
CA GLU A 6 23.92 10.71 11.85
C GLU A 6 23.14 10.76 10.53
N ALA A 7 22.23 9.81 10.31
CA ALA A 7 21.36 9.79 9.14
C ALA A 7 20.48 11.05 9.03
N ILE A 8 19.92 11.52 10.15
CA ILE A 8 19.14 12.77 10.17
C ILE A 8 19.98 13.95 9.69
N LEU A 9 21.24 14.06 10.13
CA LEU A 9 22.13 15.14 9.70
C LEU A 9 22.36 15.09 8.18
N ILE A 10 22.78 13.95 7.66
CA ILE A 10 23.09 13.75 6.24
C ILE A 10 21.86 14.05 5.36
N PHE A 11 20.71 13.46 5.67
CA PHE A 11 19.50 13.67 4.87
C PHE A 11 18.98 15.11 4.97
N SER A 12 19.17 15.78 6.11
CA SER A 12 18.81 17.19 6.26
C SER A 12 19.73 18.11 5.43
N GLU A 13 21.03 17.80 5.35
CA GLU A 13 21.97 18.52 4.47
C GLU A 13 21.57 18.37 3.00
N ILE A 14 21.22 17.15 2.57
CA ILE A 14 20.72 16.90 1.21
C ILE A 14 19.45 17.71 0.93
N LEU A 15 18.50 17.78 1.86
CA LEU A 15 17.28 18.58 1.68
C LEU A 15 17.54 20.09 1.52
N ASN A 16 18.60 20.60 2.13
CA ASN A 16 18.99 22.01 2.12
C ASN A 16 19.96 22.38 0.98
N SER A 17 20.47 21.39 0.24
CA SER A 17 21.33 21.59 -0.93
C SER A 17 20.58 22.16 -2.15
N ASP A 18 21.32 22.41 -3.24
CA ASP A 18 20.80 22.79 -4.55
C ASP A 18 20.41 21.61 -5.45
N TYR A 19 20.50 20.36 -4.97
CA TYR A 19 20.11 19.17 -5.75
C TYR A 19 18.70 19.29 -6.34
N ASN A 20 18.57 18.78 -7.56
CA ASN A 20 17.34 18.82 -8.34
C ASN A 20 16.77 17.41 -8.51
N GLU A 21 15.45 17.25 -8.33
CA GLU A 21 14.77 15.96 -8.54
C GLU A 21 14.81 15.48 -9.99
N LYS A 22 15.18 16.33 -10.95
CA LYS A 22 15.37 15.97 -12.36
C LYS A 22 16.82 15.76 -12.76
N GLU A 23 17.74 15.78 -11.80
CA GLU A 23 19.14 15.46 -12.05
C GLU A 23 19.27 14.02 -12.56
N SER A 24 19.95 13.85 -13.70
CA SER A 24 20.08 12.56 -14.36
C SER A 24 20.89 11.60 -13.49
N TYR A 25 20.34 10.42 -13.22
CA TYR A 25 21.08 9.33 -12.59
C TYR A 25 21.85 8.48 -13.63
N GLY A 26 21.54 8.66 -14.92
CA GLY A 26 22.24 8.00 -16.03
C GLY A 26 21.76 6.57 -16.35
N GLY A 27 20.74 6.06 -15.66
CA GLY A 27 20.15 4.75 -15.92
C GLY A 27 18.97 4.81 -16.90
N ILE A 28 18.78 3.74 -17.69
CA ILE A 28 17.56 3.54 -18.48
C ILE A 28 16.37 3.26 -17.54
N ILE A 29 16.62 2.51 -16.45
CA ILE A 29 15.61 2.13 -15.46
C ILE A 29 15.43 3.26 -14.43
N GLU A 30 16.52 3.81 -13.89
CA GLU A 30 16.45 4.91 -12.92
C GLU A 30 16.95 6.19 -13.58
N GLN A 31 16.01 7.03 -14.01
CA GLN A 31 16.29 8.23 -14.82
C GLN A 31 16.80 9.39 -13.98
N TYR A 32 16.29 9.50 -12.74
CA TYR A 32 16.52 10.65 -11.88
C TYR A 32 17.05 10.23 -10.51
N ALA A 33 17.97 11.02 -9.96
CA ALA A 33 18.59 10.71 -8.68
C ALA A 33 17.64 10.87 -7.49
N LEU A 34 16.68 11.80 -7.57
CA LEU A 34 15.60 12.00 -6.60
C LEU A 34 16.09 12.19 -5.16
N TYR A 35 17.22 12.89 -4.99
CA TYR A 35 17.92 13.02 -3.72
C TYR A 35 17.02 13.53 -2.60
N LYS A 36 16.19 14.56 -2.86
CA LYS A 36 15.35 15.16 -1.82
C LYS A 36 14.08 14.34 -1.56
N ASN A 37 13.49 13.72 -2.59
CA ASN A 37 12.41 12.75 -2.38
C ASN A 37 12.86 11.60 -1.48
N ARG A 38 13.97 10.93 -1.82
CA ARG A 38 14.51 9.80 -1.06
C ARG A 38 14.89 10.22 0.36
N SER A 39 15.59 11.34 0.51
CA SER A 39 15.96 11.85 1.84
C SER A 39 14.75 12.17 2.70
N ALA A 40 13.70 12.76 2.13
CA ALA A 40 12.45 12.99 2.86
C ALA A 40 11.74 11.69 3.26
N LYS A 41 11.77 10.63 2.42
CA LYS A 41 11.22 9.32 2.76
C LYS A 41 11.95 8.68 3.94
N GLU A 42 13.29 8.68 3.91
CA GLU A 42 14.12 8.15 5.00
C GLU A 42 13.91 8.91 6.31
N LEU A 43 13.87 10.24 6.25
CA LEU A 43 13.59 11.08 7.43
C LEU A 43 12.20 10.78 8.01
N ALA A 44 11.18 10.58 7.17
CA ALA A 44 9.85 10.21 7.65
C ALA A 44 9.87 8.89 8.43
N GLU A 45 10.54 7.85 7.93
CA GLU A 45 10.66 6.56 8.63
C GLU A 45 11.45 6.68 9.94
N ILE A 46 12.59 7.39 9.95
CA ILE A 46 13.35 7.65 11.19
C ILE A 46 12.46 8.34 12.24
N TYR A 47 11.66 9.33 11.83
CA TYR A 47 10.76 10.03 12.77
C TYR A 47 9.53 9.20 13.16
N PHE A 48 9.10 8.23 12.35
CA PHE A 48 8.15 7.21 12.78
C PHE A 48 8.74 6.33 13.88
N GLU A 49 9.98 5.83 13.72
CA GLU A 49 10.66 5.01 14.74
C GLU A 49 10.84 5.78 16.06
N LYS A 50 11.17 7.07 15.97
CA LYS A 50 11.29 7.97 17.13
C LYS A 50 9.94 8.40 17.72
N LYS A 51 8.81 8.00 17.11
CA LYS A 51 7.44 8.40 17.47
C LYS A 51 7.20 9.91 17.41
N GLU A 52 8.00 10.64 16.63
CA GLU A 52 7.87 12.08 16.40
C GLU A 52 6.94 12.35 15.21
N TYR A 53 5.67 11.99 15.35
CA TYR A 53 4.71 11.95 14.23
C TYR A 53 4.47 13.29 13.53
N LYS A 54 4.66 14.41 14.23
CA LYS A 54 4.57 15.74 13.60
C LYS A 54 5.68 15.92 12.55
N LYS A 55 6.92 15.58 12.90
CA LYS A 55 8.04 15.64 11.95
C LYS A 55 7.87 14.63 10.83
N ALA A 56 7.44 13.40 11.14
CA ALA A 56 7.12 12.41 10.10
C ALA A 56 6.10 12.97 9.10
N SER A 57 5.04 13.63 9.58
CA SER A 57 4.06 14.31 8.73
C SER A 57 4.67 15.39 7.84
N ASP A 58 5.59 16.20 8.37
CA ASP A 58 6.27 17.25 7.61
C ASP A 58 7.08 16.64 6.45
N TYR A 59 7.82 15.55 6.71
CA TYR A 59 8.60 14.87 5.67
C TYR A 59 7.73 14.10 4.66
N ILE A 60 6.59 13.54 5.09
CA ILE A 60 5.60 12.98 4.16
C ILE A 60 5.10 14.04 3.18
N TYR A 61 4.77 15.23 3.68
CA TYR A 61 4.38 16.34 2.82
C TYR A 61 5.50 16.69 1.82
N LEU A 62 6.77 16.67 2.24
CA LEU A 62 7.88 16.96 1.36
C LEU A 62 7.99 15.96 0.20
N PHE A 63 7.96 14.65 0.43
CA PHE A 63 8.07 13.68 -0.67
C PHE A 63 6.80 13.52 -1.53
N ASP A 64 5.60 13.74 -0.96
CA ASP A 64 4.34 13.66 -1.72
C ASP A 64 4.09 14.94 -2.54
N LYS A 65 4.35 16.12 -1.97
CA LYS A 65 3.92 17.40 -2.56
C LYS A 65 5.03 18.24 -3.14
N LYS A 66 6.21 18.28 -2.51
CA LYS A 66 7.28 19.21 -2.88
C LYS A 66 8.33 18.57 -3.80
N TYR A 67 8.82 17.40 -3.41
CA TYR A 67 9.84 16.63 -4.11
C TYR A 67 9.18 15.36 -4.64
N LYS A 68 8.32 15.51 -5.64
CA LYS A 68 7.54 14.38 -6.17
C LYS A 68 8.46 13.31 -6.75
N TYR A 69 8.12 12.05 -6.50
CA TYR A 69 8.79 10.93 -7.15
C TYR A 69 8.55 10.99 -8.66
N LEU A 70 9.61 10.81 -9.46
CA LEU A 70 9.55 10.83 -10.91
C LEU A 70 10.13 9.53 -11.44
N HIS A 71 9.31 8.78 -12.17
CA HIS A 71 9.73 7.53 -12.78
C HIS A 71 8.89 7.26 -14.02
N PHE A 72 9.45 6.63 -15.06
CA PHE A 72 8.69 6.30 -16.27
C PHE A 72 7.94 4.96 -16.15
N CYS A 73 8.49 4.02 -15.39
CA CYS A 73 7.89 2.69 -15.20
C CYS A 73 6.67 2.77 -14.28
N GLY A 74 5.52 2.29 -14.77
CA GLY A 74 4.26 2.26 -14.01
C GLY A 74 4.33 1.42 -12.73
N LYS A 75 5.18 0.38 -12.67
CA LYS A 75 5.39 -0.43 -11.45
C LYS A 75 5.99 0.40 -10.32
N GLU A 76 7.02 1.18 -10.63
CA GLU A 76 7.69 2.07 -9.66
C GLU A 76 6.78 3.20 -9.21
N MET A 77 6.01 3.78 -10.13
CA MET A 77 4.98 4.76 -9.77
C MET A 77 3.93 4.15 -8.83
N ARG A 78 3.48 2.92 -9.10
CA ARG A 78 2.51 2.24 -8.26
C ARG A 78 3.07 1.89 -6.88
N ALA A 79 4.34 1.49 -6.81
CA ALA A 79 5.02 1.26 -5.54
C ALA A 79 5.11 2.55 -4.70
N ASP A 80 5.39 3.69 -5.34
CA ASP A 80 5.41 4.99 -4.67
C ASP A 80 4.02 5.41 -4.16
N ASP A 81 2.97 5.20 -4.96
CA ASP A 81 1.57 5.45 -4.56
C ASP A 81 1.17 4.64 -3.31
N ILE A 82 1.53 3.34 -3.29
CA ILE A 82 1.33 2.46 -2.13
C ILE A 82 2.14 2.96 -0.94
N TYR A 83 3.40 3.36 -1.13
CA TYR A 83 4.26 3.87 -0.08
C TYR A 83 3.70 5.16 0.54
N ILE A 84 3.25 6.12 -0.27
CA ILE A 84 2.61 7.36 0.19
C ILE A 84 1.34 7.03 0.99
N ALA A 85 0.49 6.15 0.47
CA ALA A 85 -0.74 5.75 1.15
C ALA A 85 -0.47 5.08 2.50
N THR A 86 0.50 4.18 2.55
CA THR A 86 0.99 3.50 3.76
C THR A 86 1.52 4.51 4.77
N SER A 87 2.33 5.48 4.34
CA SER A 87 2.90 6.51 5.22
C SER A 87 1.83 7.38 5.85
N TYR A 88 0.84 7.83 5.08
CA TYR A 88 -0.30 8.57 5.63
C TYR A 88 -1.16 7.70 6.56
N ALA A 89 -1.35 6.42 6.26
CA ALA A 89 -2.11 5.52 7.11
C ALA A 89 -1.42 5.30 8.47
N LYS A 90 -0.10 5.08 8.50
CA LYS A 90 0.71 5.06 9.75
C LYS A 90 0.46 6.32 10.58
N LEU A 91 0.52 7.50 9.95
CA LEU A 91 0.28 8.78 10.62
C LEU A 91 -1.15 8.88 11.18
N PHE A 92 -2.16 8.39 10.45
CA PHE A 92 -3.54 8.40 10.93
C PHE A 92 -3.76 7.45 12.11
N LEU A 93 -3.15 6.26 12.10
CA LEU A 93 -3.20 5.34 13.24
C LEU A 93 -2.53 5.90 14.49
N ALA A 94 -1.35 6.51 14.33
CA ALA A 94 -0.66 7.21 15.42
C ALA A 94 -1.50 8.35 16.02
N GLN A 95 -2.46 8.89 15.27
CA GLN A 95 -3.41 9.92 15.71
C GLN A 95 -4.77 9.35 16.18
N ASN A 96 -4.89 8.03 16.35
CA ASN A 96 -6.12 7.35 16.73
C ASN A 96 -7.30 7.62 15.76
N LYS A 97 -7.00 7.64 14.44
CA LYS A 97 -7.96 7.89 13.34
C LYS A 97 -8.01 6.70 12.36
N PRO A 98 -8.40 5.50 12.80
CA PRO A 98 -8.37 4.30 11.96
C PRO A 98 -9.22 4.40 10.69
N GLU A 99 -10.31 5.17 10.70
CA GLU A 99 -11.17 5.39 9.53
C GLU A 99 -10.43 6.04 8.36
N LYS A 100 -9.53 6.98 8.67
CA LYS A 100 -8.75 7.68 7.65
C LYS A 100 -7.69 6.74 7.07
N ALA A 101 -7.06 5.92 7.91
CA ALA A 101 -6.13 4.88 7.47
C ALA A 101 -6.83 3.87 6.56
N ILE A 102 -7.98 3.31 7.01
CA ILE A 102 -8.82 2.40 6.21
C ILE A 102 -9.17 3.04 4.85
N SER A 103 -9.69 4.26 4.85
CA SER A 103 -10.10 4.93 3.61
C SER A 103 -8.94 5.16 2.64
N LYS A 104 -7.73 5.41 3.16
CA LYS A 104 -6.51 5.64 2.39
C LYS A 104 -5.97 4.34 1.78
N LEU A 105 -6.10 3.21 2.49
CA LEU A 105 -5.54 1.92 2.09
C LEU A 105 -6.50 1.04 1.28
N LEU A 106 -7.81 1.28 1.37
CA LEU A 106 -8.81 0.48 0.66
C LEU A 106 -8.59 0.33 -0.86
N PRO A 107 -8.09 1.35 -1.59
CA PRO A 107 -7.77 1.22 -3.01
C PRO A 107 -6.67 0.19 -3.33
N TYR A 108 -5.91 -0.25 -2.32
CA TYR A 108 -4.83 -1.21 -2.42
C TYR A 108 -5.17 -2.53 -1.72
N LEU A 109 -6.46 -2.77 -1.42
CA LEU A 109 -6.92 -3.98 -0.75
C LEU A 109 -6.61 -5.24 -1.57
N PHE A 110 -6.60 -5.19 -2.90
CA PHE A 110 -6.21 -6.31 -3.74
C PHE A 110 -4.98 -5.94 -4.55
N ASP A 111 -4.11 -6.94 -4.78
CA ASP A 111 -2.93 -6.80 -5.63
C ASP A 111 -3.39 -6.62 -7.10
N ASP A 112 -2.80 -5.66 -7.79
CA ASP A 112 -3.05 -5.36 -9.20
C ASP A 112 -1.93 -5.86 -10.12
N GLY A 113 -0.94 -6.57 -9.58
CA GLY A 113 0.19 -7.14 -10.30
C GLY A 113 1.31 -6.14 -10.63
N LEU A 114 1.19 -4.87 -10.22
CA LEU A 114 2.18 -3.84 -10.51
C LEU A 114 3.19 -3.66 -9.38
N ALA A 115 2.72 -3.67 -8.13
CA ALA A 115 3.57 -3.52 -6.94
C ALA A 115 2.93 -4.20 -5.72
N SER A 116 3.77 -4.75 -4.83
CA SER A 116 3.28 -5.43 -3.63
C SER A 116 2.50 -4.48 -2.71
N ASN A 117 1.31 -4.91 -2.31
CA ASN A 117 0.46 -4.23 -1.33
C ASN A 117 0.58 -4.80 0.11
N SER A 118 1.51 -5.72 0.37
CA SER A 118 1.64 -6.43 1.65
C SER A 118 1.66 -5.51 2.87
N LYS A 119 2.55 -4.51 2.90
CA LYS A 119 2.61 -3.51 3.98
C LYS A 119 1.30 -2.71 4.14
N ALA A 120 0.60 -2.43 3.03
CA ALA A 120 -0.69 -1.75 3.09
C ALA A 120 -1.77 -2.66 3.72
N LEU A 121 -1.71 -3.97 3.47
CA LEU A 121 -2.63 -4.93 4.09
C LEU A 121 -2.40 -5.08 5.59
N ASP A 122 -1.13 -5.12 6.03
CA ASP A 122 -0.80 -5.19 7.46
C ASP A 122 -1.38 -3.99 8.22
N ILE A 123 -1.17 -2.77 7.70
CA ILE A 123 -1.70 -1.55 8.32
C ILE A 123 -3.23 -1.48 8.20
N LEU A 124 -3.81 -1.96 7.09
CA LEU A 124 -5.26 -2.00 6.93
C LEU A 124 -5.89 -2.93 7.96
N GLU A 125 -5.31 -4.11 8.20
CA GLU A 125 -5.75 -5.03 9.23
C GLU A 125 -5.63 -4.44 10.64
N GLU A 126 -4.50 -3.80 10.97
CA GLU A 126 -4.35 -3.05 12.23
C GLU A 126 -5.44 -1.98 12.38
N SER A 127 -5.70 -1.23 11.30
CA SER A 127 -6.73 -0.18 11.29
C SER A 127 -8.13 -0.74 11.48
N LEU A 128 -8.43 -1.91 10.90
CA LEU A 128 -9.70 -2.60 11.10
C LEU A 128 -9.84 -3.08 12.53
N ASN A 129 -8.82 -3.73 13.10
CA ASN A 129 -8.82 -4.25 14.48
C ASN A 129 -8.91 -3.13 15.53
N MET A 130 -8.41 -1.94 15.20
CA MET A 130 -8.56 -0.76 16.06
C MET A 130 -10.00 -0.23 16.08
N LYS A 131 -10.75 -0.41 14.98
CA LYS A 131 -12.09 0.15 14.81
C LYS A 131 -13.21 -0.85 15.11
N TYR A 132 -12.99 -2.10 14.76
CA TYR A 132 -14.00 -3.15 14.73
C TYR A 132 -13.51 -4.35 15.54
N SER A 133 -14.43 -5.04 16.20
CA SER A 133 -14.17 -6.37 16.75
C SER A 133 -13.96 -7.40 15.64
N ASN A 134 -13.27 -8.50 15.95
CA ASN A 134 -13.09 -9.62 15.01
C ASN A 134 -14.42 -10.14 14.45
N GLN A 135 -15.49 -10.13 15.25
CA GLN A 135 -16.81 -10.57 14.80
C GLN A 135 -17.42 -9.59 13.79
N GLU A 136 -17.25 -8.29 13.98
CA GLU A 136 -17.68 -7.28 13.01
C GLU A 136 -16.88 -7.37 11.72
N ILE A 137 -15.56 -7.58 11.79
CA ILE A 137 -14.72 -7.79 10.60
C ILE A 137 -15.18 -9.04 9.85
N LYS A 138 -15.48 -10.13 10.56
CA LYS A 138 -16.07 -11.34 9.97
C LYS A 138 -17.40 -11.06 9.26
N VAL A 139 -18.27 -10.26 9.84
CA VAL A 139 -19.53 -9.85 9.20
C VAL A 139 -19.26 -9.01 7.95
N LEU A 140 -18.32 -8.06 8.00
CA LEU A 140 -17.93 -7.22 6.87
C LEU A 140 -17.36 -8.03 5.70
N VAL A 141 -16.45 -8.97 5.99
CA VAL A 141 -15.85 -9.87 4.98
C VAL A 141 -16.92 -10.75 4.35
N ASN A 142 -17.76 -11.41 5.14
CA ASN A 142 -18.85 -12.25 4.63
C ASN A 142 -19.86 -11.45 3.79
N THR A 143 -20.17 -10.21 4.18
CA THR A 143 -21.03 -9.32 3.41
C THR A 143 -20.39 -8.97 2.06
N ALA A 144 -19.09 -8.72 2.04
CA ALA A 144 -18.37 -8.42 0.81
C ALA A 144 -18.34 -9.62 -0.15
N VAL A 145 -18.10 -10.84 0.34
CA VAL A 145 -18.18 -12.06 -0.48
C VAL A 145 -19.59 -12.26 -1.06
N LYS A 146 -20.64 -12.07 -0.25
CA LYS A 146 -22.03 -12.16 -0.73
C LYS A 146 -22.36 -11.10 -1.80
N SER A 147 -21.70 -9.95 -1.76
CA SER A 147 -21.88 -8.88 -2.75
C SER A 147 -21.13 -9.08 -4.06
N LEU A 148 -20.39 -10.19 -4.22
CA LEU A 148 -19.61 -10.51 -5.41
C LEU A 148 -20.48 -10.48 -6.68
N LYS A 149 -20.09 -9.61 -7.61
CA LYS A 149 -20.68 -9.44 -8.94
C LYS A 149 -19.61 -9.56 -10.00
N ILE A 150 -19.70 -10.62 -10.81
CA ILE A 150 -18.83 -10.85 -11.97
C ILE A 150 -19.18 -9.81 -13.04
N LYS A 151 -18.15 -9.16 -13.61
CA LYS A 151 -18.32 -8.26 -14.76
C LYS A 151 -18.04 -8.97 -16.07
N ASN A 152 -16.93 -9.70 -16.12
CA ASN A 152 -16.47 -10.46 -17.27
C ASN A 152 -15.58 -11.60 -16.76
N GLU A 153 -14.85 -12.26 -17.65
CA GLU A 153 -13.99 -13.37 -17.30
C GLU A 153 -12.91 -12.98 -16.28
N ASP A 154 -12.29 -11.81 -16.42
CA ASP A 154 -11.09 -11.42 -15.65
C ASP A 154 -11.37 -10.41 -14.53
N GLU A 155 -12.57 -9.81 -14.52
CA GLU A 155 -12.99 -8.81 -13.55
C GLU A 155 -14.25 -9.19 -12.78
N ALA A 156 -14.21 -8.93 -11.47
CA ALA A 156 -15.40 -8.89 -10.62
C ALA A 156 -15.37 -7.67 -9.71
N ASN A 157 -16.46 -7.45 -8.97
CA ASN A 157 -16.49 -6.47 -7.91
C ASN A 157 -17.15 -7.03 -6.66
N ILE A 158 -16.70 -6.51 -5.52
CA ILE A 158 -17.36 -6.66 -4.22
C ILE A 158 -17.68 -5.27 -3.68
N THR A 159 -18.54 -5.21 -2.68
CA THR A 159 -18.73 -4.04 -1.82
C THR A 159 -18.13 -4.34 -0.46
N PHE A 160 -17.07 -3.64 -0.08
CA PHE A 160 -16.45 -3.76 1.24
C PHE A 160 -16.40 -2.38 1.89
N LEU A 161 -16.88 -2.28 3.13
CA LEU A 161 -17.02 -1.01 3.87
C LEU A 161 -17.77 0.08 3.07
N GLY A 162 -18.83 -0.32 2.35
CA GLY A 162 -19.63 0.58 1.53
C GLY A 162 -18.96 1.09 0.26
N LYS A 163 -17.72 0.69 -0.04
CA LYS A 163 -17.04 1.01 -1.30
C LYS A 163 -17.04 -0.19 -2.25
N LYS A 164 -17.27 0.09 -3.53
CA LYS A 164 -17.10 -0.91 -4.59
C LYS A 164 -15.60 -1.12 -4.84
N ILE A 165 -15.14 -2.35 -4.70
CA ILE A 165 -13.75 -2.76 -4.90
C ILE A 165 -13.71 -3.70 -6.10
N MET A 166 -12.80 -3.41 -7.04
CA MET A 166 -12.56 -4.24 -8.21
C MET A 166 -11.64 -5.40 -7.84
N LEU A 167 -11.93 -6.58 -8.35
CA LEU A 167 -11.14 -7.78 -8.20
C LEU A 167 -10.59 -8.18 -9.56
N PHE A 168 -9.34 -8.60 -9.56
CA PHE A 168 -8.69 -9.29 -10.67
C PHE A 168 -8.27 -10.69 -10.20
N ASP A 169 -8.12 -11.60 -11.14
CA ASP A 169 -7.72 -12.97 -10.88
C ASP A 169 -6.18 -13.18 -10.87
N TYR A 170 -5.39 -12.14 -11.16
CA TYR A 170 -3.92 -12.20 -11.22
C TYR A 170 -3.28 -12.89 -10.01
N GLN A 171 -3.81 -12.67 -8.80
CA GLN A 171 -3.27 -13.28 -7.57
C GLN A 171 -3.39 -14.81 -7.53
N LEU A 172 -4.30 -15.41 -8.32
CA LEU A 172 -4.41 -16.85 -8.44
C LEU A 172 -3.24 -17.47 -9.22
N TYR A 173 -2.66 -16.71 -10.15
CA TYR A 173 -1.66 -17.20 -11.10
C TYR A 173 -0.21 -16.90 -10.68
N ASN A 174 0.02 -16.59 -9.41
CA ASN A 174 1.38 -16.49 -8.89
C ASN A 174 2.08 -17.86 -9.06
N PRO A 175 3.23 -17.95 -9.75
CA PRO A 175 3.94 -19.22 -9.96
C PRO A 175 4.37 -19.92 -8.66
N ARG A 176 4.41 -19.19 -7.54
CA ARG A 176 4.69 -19.73 -6.20
C ARG A 176 3.44 -20.22 -5.46
N ASN A 177 2.25 -20.09 -6.06
CA ASN A 177 1.01 -20.57 -5.48
C ASN A 177 0.95 -22.11 -5.59
N PRO A 178 0.92 -22.86 -4.47
CA PRO A 178 0.85 -24.32 -4.50
C PRO A 178 -0.42 -24.85 -5.17
N ASN A 179 -1.48 -24.02 -5.26
CA ASN A 179 -2.76 -24.36 -5.87
C ASN A 179 -2.88 -23.88 -7.33
N LEU A 180 -1.79 -23.47 -7.98
CA LEU A 180 -1.82 -22.90 -9.33
C LEU A 180 -2.58 -23.77 -10.34
N ASN A 181 -2.29 -25.07 -10.39
CA ASN A 181 -2.95 -26.00 -11.33
C ASN A 181 -4.46 -26.09 -11.09
N ALA A 182 -4.90 -26.09 -9.82
CA ALA A 182 -6.32 -26.11 -9.49
C ALA A 182 -6.99 -24.77 -9.85
N ASN A 183 -6.30 -23.65 -9.64
CA ASN A 183 -6.81 -22.32 -9.96
C ASN A 183 -7.01 -22.10 -11.47
N LEU A 184 -6.19 -22.72 -12.31
CA LEU A 184 -6.30 -22.62 -13.78
C LEU A 184 -7.60 -23.22 -14.33
N GLU A 185 -8.20 -24.17 -13.60
CA GLU A 185 -9.46 -24.82 -13.99
C GLU A 185 -10.70 -24.03 -13.50
N LEU A 186 -10.51 -23.00 -12.66
CA LEU A 186 -11.62 -22.23 -12.10
C LEU A 186 -12.19 -21.27 -13.13
N SER A 187 -13.51 -21.11 -13.13
CA SER A 187 -14.21 -20.18 -14.00
C SER A 187 -15.32 -19.42 -13.26
N GLY A 188 -15.76 -18.30 -13.85
CA GLY A 188 -16.90 -17.53 -13.35
C GLY A 188 -16.80 -17.20 -11.86
N ARG A 189 -17.82 -17.60 -11.08
CA ARG A 189 -17.93 -17.24 -9.66
C ARG A 189 -16.87 -17.91 -8.79
N GLU A 190 -16.60 -19.18 -9.04
CA GLU A 190 -15.67 -20.00 -8.25
C GLU A 190 -14.26 -19.41 -8.30
N LYS A 191 -13.84 -18.89 -9.47
CA LYS A 191 -12.58 -18.17 -9.63
C LYS A 191 -12.45 -16.99 -8.67
N PHE A 192 -13.45 -16.12 -8.60
CA PHE A 192 -13.39 -14.94 -7.74
C PHE A 192 -13.63 -15.27 -6.26
N GLU A 193 -14.31 -16.38 -5.94
CA GLU A 193 -14.38 -16.89 -4.57
C GLU A 193 -13.02 -17.44 -4.10
N ALA A 194 -12.24 -18.06 -4.99
CA ALA A 194 -10.86 -18.45 -4.70
C ALA A 194 -9.94 -17.24 -4.52
N VAL A 195 -10.09 -16.19 -5.33
CA VAL A 195 -9.42 -14.88 -5.16
C VAL A 195 -9.63 -14.36 -3.74
N LEU A 196 -10.87 -14.39 -3.24
CA LEU A 196 -11.22 -13.92 -1.90
C LEU A 196 -10.69 -14.85 -0.80
N SER A 197 -10.77 -16.15 -1.01
CA SER A 197 -10.34 -17.16 -0.04
C SER A 197 -8.81 -17.28 0.09
N ASN A 198 -8.07 -16.91 -0.95
CA ASN A 198 -6.60 -16.87 -0.93
C ASN A 198 -6.04 -15.52 -0.48
N HIS A 199 -6.89 -14.50 -0.32
CA HIS A 199 -6.45 -13.16 0.02
C HIS A 199 -6.03 -13.06 1.50
N THR A 200 -4.87 -12.46 1.78
CA THR A 200 -4.23 -12.42 3.12
C THR A 200 -5.13 -11.90 4.23
N LEU A 201 -5.99 -10.92 3.92
CA LEU A 201 -6.93 -10.36 4.89
C LEU A 201 -8.23 -11.15 4.95
N PHE A 202 -8.80 -11.54 3.81
CA PHE A 202 -10.14 -12.12 3.78
C PHE A 202 -10.14 -13.56 4.29
N SER A 203 -9.11 -14.34 3.95
CA SER A 203 -8.93 -15.73 4.37
C SER A 203 -8.97 -15.93 5.89
N LYS A 204 -8.59 -14.92 6.68
CA LYS A 204 -8.61 -14.96 8.16
C LYS A 204 -10.03 -14.92 8.75
N TYR A 205 -11.01 -14.46 7.98
CA TYR A 205 -12.36 -14.16 8.47
C TYR A 205 -13.48 -14.90 7.72
N LEU A 206 -13.13 -15.68 6.69
CA LEU A 206 -14.05 -16.61 6.02
C LEU A 206 -14.12 -17.91 6.82
#